data_AF-A0A353F6V9-F1
#
_entry.id   AF-A0A353F6V9-F1
#
_cell.length_a   1.000
_cell.length_b   1.000
_cell.length_c   1.000
_cell.angle_alpha   90.00
_cell.angle_beta   90.00
_cell.angle_gamma   90.00
#
_symmetry.space_group_name_H-M   'P 1'
#
loop_
_entity.id
_entity.type
_entity.pdbx_description
1 polymer ?
#
loop_
_entity_poly.entity_id
_entity_poly.type
_entity_poly.pdbx_seq_one_letter_code
_entity_poly.pdbx_strand_id
1 'polypeptide(L)'
;MSDSSSSSDLRPDLDESINVQDAHSALKGDPAAGREKTVRENGMEAVSLWLVLISAIVVLAAGAVMGQGGSFFGYDELVKDGYMRRPSPVPQDAPKVPIAALALFQKEGKKVYGTCVACHQDSGLGQTGQFPPLAGSEWVLGSTEALSMIIHNGVAGPIEVAGTQYNGNMSAFGANL
;
A
#
# COMPACT_ATOMS: atom_id res chain seq x y z
N MET A 1 22.40 43.38 51.42
CA MET A 1 23.31 42.49 50.68
C MET A 1 22.44 41.35 50.21
N SER A 2 22.03 41.26 48.95
CA SER A 2 22.93 41.21 47.80
C SER A 2 22.26 41.75 46.54
N ASP A 3 22.99 42.57 45.80
CA ASP A 3 22.75 42.80 44.39
C ASP A 3 23.03 41.51 43.62
N SER A 4 22.24 41.21 42.59
CA SER A 4 22.65 40.28 41.52
C SER A 4 21.88 40.62 40.25
N SER A 5 22.59 41.34 39.40
CA SER A 5 22.34 41.56 37.98
C SER A 5 22.18 40.23 37.23
N SER A 6 21.22 40.13 36.32
CA SER A 6 21.35 39.34 35.08
C SER A 6 20.29 39.80 34.09
N SER A 7 20.68 40.49 33.02
CA SER A 7 20.93 39.88 31.70
C SER A 7 19.64 39.78 30.88
N SER A 8 19.63 40.54 29.78
CA SER A 8 18.72 40.48 28.65
C SER A 8 18.40 39.04 28.22
N ASP A 9 17.19 38.59 28.51
CA ASP A 9 16.61 37.41 27.86
C ASP A 9 15.47 37.90 26.96
N LEU A 10 15.62 37.72 25.65
CA LEU A 10 14.63 38.07 24.61
C LEU A 10 13.67 36.90 24.33
N ARG A 11 13.61 35.91 25.22
CA ARG A 11 12.64 34.83 25.14
C ARG A 11 11.29 35.36 25.65
N PRO A 12 10.18 35.13 24.92
CA PRO A 12 8.85 35.51 25.39
C PRO A 12 8.62 34.89 26.76
N ASP A 13 8.34 35.75 27.73
CA ASP A 13 8.03 35.39 29.10
C ASP A 13 6.77 34.49 29.08
N LEU A 14 6.96 33.21 29.37
CA LEU A 14 5.90 32.21 29.49
C LEU A 14 5.41 32.11 30.95
N ASP A 15 5.65 33.13 31.78
CA ASP A 15 4.97 33.20 33.06
C ASP A 15 3.45 33.28 32.84
N GLU A 16 2.74 32.44 33.60
CA GLU A 16 1.30 32.17 33.60
C GLU A 16 0.39 33.40 33.87
N SER A 17 0.97 34.60 33.83
CA SER A 17 0.33 35.89 34.07
C SER A 17 -0.32 36.51 32.83
N ILE A 18 0.00 36.02 31.61
CA ILE A 18 -0.67 36.45 30.38
C ILE A 18 -1.75 35.43 29.98
N ASN A 19 -3.00 35.75 30.30
CA ASN A 19 -4.13 34.96 29.82
C ASN A 19 -4.27 35.16 28.30
N VAL A 20 -3.87 34.15 27.52
CA VAL A 20 -3.88 34.20 26.05
C VAL A 20 -5.29 34.45 25.50
N GLN A 21 -6.32 33.99 26.20
CA GLN A 21 -7.72 34.23 25.86
C GLN A 21 -8.12 35.70 26.07
N ASP A 22 -7.58 36.37 27.10
CA ASP A 22 -7.83 37.81 27.34
C ASP A 22 -7.03 38.69 26.37
N ALA A 23 -5.81 38.28 26.03
CA ALA A 23 -5.02 38.95 24.98
C ALA A 23 -5.68 38.82 23.59
N HIS A 24 -6.23 37.65 23.26
CA HIS A 24 -6.99 37.45 22.02
C HIS A 24 -8.34 38.18 22.01
N SER A 25 -9.01 38.31 23.16
CA SER A 25 -10.28 39.03 23.25
C SER A 25 -10.07 40.54 23.07
N ALA A 26 -8.98 41.09 23.60
CA ALA A 26 -8.59 42.49 23.40
C ALA A 26 -8.28 42.82 21.92
N LEU A 27 -7.65 41.90 21.19
CA LEU A 27 -7.33 42.07 19.77
C LEU A 27 -8.55 41.92 18.84
N LYS A 28 -9.63 41.29 19.30
CA LYS A 28 -10.85 41.06 18.50
C LYS A 28 -11.62 42.35 18.18
N GLY A 29 -11.30 43.44 18.88
CA GLY A 29 -11.89 44.77 18.65
C GLY A 29 -10.95 45.80 18.01
N ASP A 30 -9.71 45.42 17.68
CA ASP A 30 -8.73 46.37 17.13
C ASP A 30 -8.95 46.59 15.61
N PRO A 31 -9.20 47.83 15.15
CA PRO A 31 -9.34 48.15 13.72
C PRO A 31 -8.07 47.90 12.89
N ALA A 32 -6.94 47.54 13.51
CA ALA A 32 -5.74 47.05 12.84
C ALA A 32 -5.83 45.57 12.43
N ALA A 33 -6.41 44.69 13.27
CA ALA A 33 -6.58 43.27 12.97
C ALA A 33 -7.58 43.01 11.82
N GLY A 34 -8.50 43.96 11.57
CA GLY A 34 -9.38 43.93 10.41
C GLY A 34 -8.68 44.23 9.07
N ARG A 35 -7.42 44.67 9.07
CA ARG A 35 -6.66 45.03 7.85
C ARG A 35 -5.66 43.98 7.39
N GLU A 36 -5.43 42.93 8.16
CA GLU A 36 -4.44 41.91 7.83
C GLU A 36 -5.09 40.66 7.23
N LYS A 37 -5.01 40.61 5.90
CA LYS A 37 -5.24 39.46 5.02
C LYS A 37 -6.66 38.86 5.10
N THR A 38 -7.58 39.50 4.38
CA THR A 38 -8.49 38.69 3.58
C THR A 38 -7.61 37.84 2.65
N VAL A 39 -7.59 36.53 2.85
CA VAL A 39 -7.16 35.62 1.79
C VAL A 39 -8.04 36.01 0.60
N ARG A 40 -7.44 36.62 -0.42
CA ARG A 40 -8.11 36.79 -1.71
C ARG A 40 -8.39 35.37 -2.15
N GLU A 41 -9.63 34.92 -2.01
CA GLU A 41 -10.11 33.68 -2.59
C GLU A 41 -9.85 33.81 -4.09
N ASN A 42 -8.77 33.20 -4.53
CA ASN A 42 -8.33 33.20 -5.91
C ASN A 42 -9.43 32.59 -6.77
N GLY A 43 -10.26 33.42 -7.42
CA GLY A 43 -10.95 33.09 -8.67
C GLY A 43 -11.65 31.72 -8.75
N MET A 44 -12.12 31.18 -7.62
CA MET A 44 -12.90 29.96 -7.51
C MET A 44 -14.09 30.34 -6.64
N GLU A 45 -15.06 31.05 -7.22
CA GLU A 45 -16.37 31.19 -6.58
C GLU A 45 -16.87 29.78 -6.23
N ALA A 46 -17.50 29.62 -5.06
CA ALA A 46 -18.05 28.35 -4.64
C ALA A 46 -18.92 27.79 -5.77
N VAL A 47 -18.50 26.69 -6.39
CA VAL A 47 -19.21 26.09 -7.52
C VAL A 47 -20.64 25.83 -7.08
N SER A 48 -21.61 26.37 -7.80
CA SER A 48 -22.99 26.33 -7.36
C SER A 48 -23.43 24.88 -7.20
N LEU A 49 -24.03 24.56 -6.04
CA LEU A 49 -24.48 23.20 -5.73
C LEU A 49 -25.45 22.68 -6.80
N TRP A 50 -26.24 23.57 -7.41
CA TRP A 50 -27.12 23.25 -8.52
C TRP A 50 -26.37 22.86 -9.79
N LEU A 51 -25.27 23.52 -10.13
CA LEU A 51 -24.45 23.15 -11.28
C LEU A 51 -23.81 21.77 -11.07
N VAL A 52 -23.35 21.48 -9.85
CA VAL A 52 -22.84 20.15 -9.50
C VAL A 52 -23.93 19.09 -9.64
N LEU A 53 -25.14 19.32 -9.10
CA LEU A 53 -26.26 18.38 -9.21
C LEU A 53 -26.69 18.15 -10.66
N ILE A 54 -26.79 19.21 -11.48
CA ILE A 54 -27.14 19.09 -12.90
C ILE A 54 -26.05 18.30 -13.64
N SER A 55 -24.77 18.61 -13.41
CA SER A 55 -23.67 17.88 -14.03
C SER A 55 -23.66 16.40 -13.65
N ALA A 56 -23.96 16.07 -12.39
CA ALA A 56 -24.08 14.70 -11.92
C ALA A 56 -25.24 13.96 -12.59
N ILE A 57 -26.41 14.60 -12.73
CA ILE A 57 -27.56 14.02 -13.43
C ILE A 57 -27.24 13.77 -14.92
N VAL A 58 -26.56 14.70 -15.58
CA VAL A 58 -26.14 14.55 -16.99
C VAL A 58 -25.18 13.37 -17.14
N VAL A 59 -24.19 13.25 -16.26
CA VAL A 59 -23.23 12.12 -16.26
C VAL A 59 -23.95 10.79 -15.98
N LEU A 60 -24.88 10.75 -15.03
CA LEU A 60 -25.64 9.54 -14.71
C LEU A 60 -26.58 9.12 -15.86
N ALA A 61 -27.26 10.07 -16.51
CA ALA A 61 -28.11 9.79 -17.65
C ALA A 61 -27.29 9.30 -18.85
N ALA A 62 -26.15 9.95 -19.15
CA ALA A 62 -25.24 9.52 -20.21
C ALA A 62 -24.65 8.13 -19.92
N GLY A 63 -24.22 7.88 -18.67
CA GLY A 63 -23.74 6.58 -18.22
C GLY A 63 -24.80 5.48 -18.32
N ALA A 64 -26.06 5.79 -17.99
CA ALA A 64 -27.18 4.84 -18.10
C ALA A 64 -27.49 4.49 -19.57
N VAL A 65 -27.53 5.49 -20.46
CA VAL A 65 -27.73 5.27 -21.91
C VAL A 65 -26.57 4.47 -22.50
N MET A 66 -25.33 4.77 -22.10
CA MET A 66 -24.14 4.04 -22.56
C MET A 66 -24.09 2.62 -21.98
N GLY A 67 -24.51 2.42 -20.72
CA GLY A 67 -24.55 1.13 -20.05
C GLY A 67 -25.63 0.18 -20.59
N GLN A 68 -26.76 0.71 -21.07
CA GLN A 68 -27.79 -0.09 -21.75
C GLN A 68 -27.32 -0.66 -23.11
N GLY A 69 -26.25 -0.10 -23.69
CA GLY A 69 -25.61 -0.60 -24.92
C GLY A 69 -24.85 -1.91 -24.77
N GLY A 70 -24.80 -2.50 -23.57
CA GLY A 70 -24.47 -3.91 -23.34
C GLY A 70 -23.00 -4.30 -23.35
N SER A 71 -22.12 -3.68 -24.15
CA SER A 71 -20.73 -4.17 -24.30
C SER A 71 -19.63 -3.31 -23.69
N PHE A 72 -19.93 -2.10 -23.21
CA PHE A 72 -18.86 -1.15 -22.83
C PHE A 72 -18.08 -1.53 -21.56
N PHE A 73 -18.66 -2.39 -20.70
CA PHE A 73 -18.04 -2.89 -19.47
C PHE A 73 -18.19 -4.42 -19.31
N GLY A 74 -18.38 -5.15 -20.41
CA GLY A 74 -18.50 -6.60 -20.40
C GLY A 74 -17.18 -7.26 -20.00
N TYR A 75 -17.07 -7.67 -18.73
CA TYR A 75 -15.90 -8.40 -18.23
C TYR A 75 -15.71 -9.73 -18.97
N ASP A 76 -16.81 -10.36 -19.37
CA ASP A 76 -16.90 -11.59 -20.15
C ASP A 76 -16.36 -11.46 -21.59
N GLU A 77 -16.43 -10.25 -22.19
CA GLU A 77 -15.88 -10.00 -23.52
C GLU A 77 -14.39 -9.63 -23.48
N LEU A 78 -13.97 -8.90 -22.43
CA LEU A 78 -12.58 -8.48 -22.24
C LEU A 78 -11.69 -9.58 -21.64
N VAL A 79 -12.26 -10.43 -20.80
CA VAL A 79 -11.58 -11.53 -20.12
C VAL A 79 -12.28 -12.82 -20.52
N LYS A 80 -11.70 -13.52 -21.49
CA LYS A 80 -12.17 -14.87 -21.84
C LYS A 80 -12.02 -15.79 -20.64
N ASP A 81 -13.08 -16.55 -20.33
CA ASP A 81 -13.00 -17.66 -19.38
C ASP A 81 -11.86 -18.60 -19.76
N GLY A 82 -10.92 -18.80 -18.84
CA GLY A 82 -9.71 -19.61 -19.06
C GLY A 82 -8.55 -18.90 -19.74
N TYR A 83 -8.56 -17.55 -19.83
CA TYR A 83 -7.37 -16.80 -20.26
C TYR A 83 -6.24 -16.93 -19.23
N MET A 84 -5.39 -17.93 -19.42
CA MET A 84 -4.09 -18.04 -18.75
C MET A 84 -3.03 -17.37 -19.64
N ARG A 85 -2.20 -16.50 -19.06
CA ARG A 85 -1.07 -15.88 -19.76
C ARG A 85 -0.21 -16.98 -20.37
N ARG A 86 -0.18 -17.08 -21.70
CA ARG A 86 0.71 -18.02 -22.38
C ARG A 86 2.16 -17.68 -22.00
N PRO A 87 3.04 -18.67 -21.79
CA PRO A 87 4.45 -18.42 -21.60
C PRO A 87 4.98 -17.51 -22.71
N SER A 88 5.79 -16.51 -22.34
CA SER A 88 6.36 -15.57 -23.32
C SER A 88 7.09 -16.35 -24.43
N PRO A 89 6.85 -16.06 -25.73
CA PRO A 89 7.57 -16.68 -26.84
C PRO A 89 9.03 -16.23 -26.91
N VAL A 90 9.37 -15.15 -26.22
CA VAL A 90 10.74 -14.69 -26.09
C VAL A 90 11.46 -15.64 -25.14
N PRO A 91 12.59 -16.26 -25.54
CA PRO A 91 13.45 -16.95 -24.60
C PRO A 91 13.74 -15.98 -23.46
N GLN A 92 13.21 -16.27 -22.28
CA GLN A 92 13.58 -15.50 -21.11
C GLN A 92 15.02 -15.88 -20.81
N ASP A 93 15.97 -15.13 -21.38
CA ASP A 93 17.31 -15.09 -20.83
C ASP A 93 17.11 -14.81 -19.34
N ALA A 94 17.49 -15.79 -18.51
CA ALA A 94 17.38 -15.66 -17.07
C ALA A 94 17.91 -14.28 -16.70
N PRO A 95 17.15 -13.47 -15.92
CA PRO A 95 17.58 -12.13 -15.58
C PRO A 95 19.02 -12.24 -15.08
N LYS A 96 19.96 -11.64 -15.81
CA LYS A 96 21.38 -11.62 -15.42
C LYS A 96 21.48 -10.69 -14.22
N VAL A 97 21.04 -11.19 -13.07
CA VAL A 97 21.16 -10.49 -11.80
C VAL A 97 22.65 -10.33 -11.58
N PRO A 98 23.19 -9.11 -11.41
CA PRO A 98 24.60 -8.97 -11.10
C PRO A 98 24.89 -9.78 -9.83
N ILE A 99 25.95 -10.58 -9.85
CA ILE A 99 26.27 -11.57 -8.79
C ILE A 99 26.27 -10.91 -7.40
N ALA A 100 26.73 -9.66 -7.31
CA ALA A 100 26.69 -8.87 -6.09
C ALA A 100 25.26 -8.60 -5.57
N ALA A 101 24.30 -8.32 -6.44
CA ALA A 101 22.91 -8.13 -6.04
C ALA A 101 22.27 -9.46 -5.60
N LEU A 102 22.59 -10.57 -6.27
CA LEU A 102 22.11 -11.90 -5.86
C LEU A 102 22.56 -12.25 -4.44
N ALA A 103 23.82 -11.97 -4.10
CA ALA A 103 24.35 -12.22 -2.76
C ALA A 103 23.64 -11.38 -1.68
N LEU A 104 23.31 -10.12 -1.98
CA LEU A 104 22.51 -9.27 -1.09
C LEU A 104 21.09 -9.81 -0.92
N PHE A 105 20.41 -10.17 -2.01
CA PHE A 105 19.06 -10.74 -1.94
C PHE A 105 19.01 -12.08 -1.21
N GLN A 106 20.05 -12.91 -1.32
CA GLN A 106 20.13 -14.16 -0.54
C GLN A 106 20.31 -13.90 0.95
N LYS A 107 21.11 -12.90 1.35
CA LYS A 107 21.30 -12.54 2.75
C LYS A 107 20.01 -12.04 3.38
N GLU A 108 19.32 -11.12 2.69
CA GLU A 108 18.05 -10.57 3.14
C GLU A 108 16.94 -11.63 3.10
N GLY A 109 16.91 -12.45 2.05
CA GLY A 109 16.00 -13.58 1.91
C GLY A 109 16.18 -14.60 3.04
N LYS A 110 17.42 -14.91 3.45
CA LYS A 110 17.68 -15.80 4.59
C LYS A 110 17.12 -15.26 5.90
N LYS A 111 17.16 -13.93 6.10
CA LYS A 111 16.57 -13.30 7.29
C LYS A 111 15.05 -13.47 7.30
N VAL A 112 14.40 -13.24 6.16
CA VAL A 112 12.94 -13.41 6.03
C VAL A 112 12.52 -14.89 6.11
N TYR A 113 13.35 -15.79 5.60
CA TYR A 113 13.11 -17.23 5.63
C TYR A 113 12.94 -17.78 7.05
N GLY A 114 13.48 -17.11 8.07
CA GLY A 114 13.27 -17.48 9.47
C GLY A 114 11.79 -17.63 9.87
N THR A 115 10.89 -16.89 9.22
CA THR A 115 9.43 -17.01 9.42
C THR A 115 8.86 -18.28 8.76
N CYS A 116 9.51 -18.79 7.72
CA CYS A 116 9.08 -19.96 6.95
C CYS A 116 9.60 -21.28 7.56
N VAL A 117 10.71 -21.23 8.31
CA VAL A 117 11.39 -22.39 8.90
C VAL A 117 10.49 -23.22 9.82
N ALA A 118 9.54 -22.58 10.51
CA ALA A 118 8.64 -23.26 11.44
C ALA A 118 7.87 -24.43 10.80
N CYS A 119 7.54 -24.31 9.50
CA CYS A 119 6.83 -25.35 8.74
C CYS A 119 7.72 -26.01 7.69
N HIS A 120 8.53 -25.22 6.96
CA HIS A 120 9.33 -25.73 5.84
C HIS A 120 10.73 -26.23 6.23
N GLN A 121 11.08 -26.13 7.51
CA GLN A 121 12.40 -26.49 8.06
C GLN A 121 13.54 -25.60 7.54
N ASP A 122 14.69 -25.62 8.23
CA ASP A 122 15.87 -24.84 7.82
C ASP A 122 16.47 -25.38 6.50
N SER A 123 16.29 -26.68 6.24
CA SER A 123 16.70 -27.31 4.98
C SER A 123 15.75 -27.03 3.81
N GLY A 124 14.55 -26.48 4.07
CA GLY A 124 13.52 -26.32 3.06
C GLY A 124 12.90 -27.62 2.57
N LEU A 125 13.15 -28.76 3.23
CA LEU A 125 12.55 -30.04 2.86
C LEU A 125 11.12 -30.22 3.40
N GLY A 126 10.69 -29.37 4.33
CA GLY A 126 9.41 -29.51 5.00
C GLY A 126 9.27 -30.85 5.73
N GLN A 127 8.03 -31.33 5.82
CA GLN A 127 7.67 -32.59 6.44
C GLN A 127 6.74 -33.35 5.48
N THR A 128 7.20 -34.47 4.94
CA THR A 128 6.46 -35.26 3.95
C THR A 128 5.03 -35.56 4.42
N GLY A 129 4.05 -35.25 3.58
CA GLY A 129 2.62 -35.43 3.86
C GLY A 129 1.96 -34.35 4.73
N GLN A 130 2.72 -33.39 5.28
CA GLN A 130 2.16 -32.28 6.08
C GLN A 130 2.58 -30.90 5.54
N PHE A 131 3.88 -30.68 5.34
CA PHE A 131 4.41 -29.43 4.78
C PHE A 131 5.27 -29.73 3.55
N PRO A 132 4.97 -29.12 2.41
CA PRO A 132 5.66 -29.44 1.17
C PRO A 132 7.13 -28.95 1.17
N PRO A 133 8.01 -29.61 0.41
CA PRO A 133 9.38 -29.15 0.21
C PRO A 133 9.42 -27.89 -0.65
N LEU A 134 10.28 -26.95 -0.28
CA LEU A 134 10.67 -25.78 -1.08
C LEU A 134 11.99 -26.04 -1.82
N ALA A 135 12.87 -26.85 -1.22
CA ALA A 135 14.14 -27.22 -1.83
C ALA A 135 13.90 -28.11 -3.06
N GLY A 136 14.23 -27.61 -4.25
CA GLY A 136 14.12 -28.35 -5.50
C GLY A 136 12.70 -28.55 -6.01
N SER A 137 11.69 -27.88 -5.45
CA SER A 137 10.30 -28.02 -5.90
C SER A 137 10.03 -27.23 -7.18
N GLU A 138 9.18 -27.79 -8.03
CA GLU A 138 8.69 -27.21 -9.27
C GLU A 138 7.96 -25.88 -9.04
N TRP A 139 7.35 -25.71 -7.86
CA TRP A 139 6.66 -24.49 -7.45
C TRP A 139 7.60 -23.32 -7.16
N VAL A 140 8.84 -23.59 -6.73
CA VAL A 140 9.85 -22.56 -6.45
C VAL A 140 10.73 -22.32 -7.68
N LEU A 141 11.10 -23.38 -8.40
CA LEU A 141 12.00 -23.30 -9.56
C LEU A 141 11.30 -22.91 -10.87
N GLY A 142 9.98 -23.04 -10.94
CA GLY A 142 9.17 -22.74 -12.13
C GLY A 142 8.93 -21.25 -12.31
N SER A 143 7.72 -20.78 -11.94
CA SER A 143 7.31 -19.39 -12.15
C SER A 143 7.43 -18.56 -10.87
N THR A 144 8.22 -17.48 -10.92
CA THR A 144 8.36 -16.53 -9.81
C THR A 144 7.04 -15.82 -9.48
N GLU A 145 6.17 -15.64 -10.48
CA GLU A 145 4.83 -15.06 -10.31
C GLU A 145 3.95 -15.94 -9.42
N ALA A 146 3.90 -17.26 -9.66
CA ALA A 146 3.10 -18.18 -8.84
C ALA A 146 3.61 -18.22 -7.40
N LEU A 147 4.95 -18.28 -7.21
CA LEU A 147 5.55 -18.24 -5.88
C LEU A 147 5.17 -16.96 -5.12
N SER A 148 5.26 -15.80 -5.79
CA SER A 148 4.91 -14.52 -5.17
C SER A 148 3.43 -14.44 -4.77
N MET A 149 2.53 -14.96 -5.62
CA MET A 149 1.10 -15.01 -5.34
C MET A 149 0.77 -15.93 -4.17
N ILE A 150 1.46 -17.07 -4.04
CA ILE A 150 1.30 -18.00 -2.92
C ILE A 150 1.74 -17.34 -1.61
N ILE A 151 2.86 -16.62 -1.60
CA ILE A 151 3.33 -15.92 -0.40
C ILE A 151 2.35 -14.81 -0.02
N HIS A 152 1.86 -14.04 -1.00
CA HIS A 152 1.02 -12.89 -0.74
C HIS A 152 -0.40 -13.27 -0.31
N ASN A 153 -1.01 -14.26 -0.97
CA ASN A 153 -2.41 -14.66 -0.75
C ASN A 153 -2.56 -15.90 0.13
N GLY A 154 -1.48 -16.62 0.40
CA GLY A 154 -1.54 -17.95 0.98
C GLY A 154 -1.93 -19.02 -0.05
N VAL A 155 -1.95 -20.28 0.39
CA VAL A 155 -2.43 -21.40 -0.42
C VAL A 155 -3.19 -22.39 0.46
N ALA A 156 -4.34 -22.85 0.00
CA ALA A 156 -5.17 -23.81 0.70
C ALA A 156 -5.74 -24.84 -0.28
N GLY A 157 -5.90 -26.08 0.18
CA GLY A 157 -6.50 -27.17 -0.58
C GLY A 157 -5.48 -28.19 -1.10
N PRO A 158 -5.95 -29.17 -1.89
CA PRO A 158 -5.11 -30.24 -2.39
C PRO A 158 -4.13 -29.73 -3.46
N ILE A 159 -2.84 -29.93 -3.22
CA ILE A 159 -1.75 -29.61 -4.15
C ILE A 159 -0.79 -30.80 -4.25
N GLU A 160 -0.12 -30.92 -5.39
CA GLU A 160 0.96 -31.88 -5.59
C GLU A 160 2.29 -31.15 -5.61
N VAL A 161 3.25 -31.60 -4.81
CA VAL A 161 4.62 -31.07 -4.81
C VAL A 161 5.60 -32.23 -4.83
N ALA A 162 6.48 -32.26 -5.84
CA ALA A 162 7.47 -33.32 -6.02
C ALA A 162 6.87 -34.75 -5.96
N GLY A 163 5.69 -34.95 -6.55
CA GLY A 163 5.00 -36.24 -6.62
C GLY A 163 4.26 -36.67 -5.35
N THR A 164 4.19 -35.80 -4.34
CA THR A 164 3.45 -36.07 -3.09
C THR A 164 2.27 -35.12 -2.96
N GLN A 165 1.10 -35.66 -2.58
CA GLN A 165 -0.12 -34.89 -2.33
C GLN A 165 -0.08 -34.24 -0.94
N TYR A 166 -0.38 -32.94 -0.88
CA TYR A 166 -0.53 -32.16 0.34
C TYR A 166 -1.91 -31.52 0.35
N ASN A 167 -2.56 -31.49 1.51
CA ASN A 167 -3.82 -30.77 1.70
C ASN A 167 -3.72 -29.95 2.97
N GLY A 168 -2.99 -28.85 2.86
CA GLY A 168 -2.70 -27.94 3.98
C GLY A 168 -3.34 -26.58 3.77
N ASN A 169 -3.14 -25.70 4.76
CA ASN A 169 -3.47 -24.30 4.67
C ASN A 169 -2.25 -23.47 5.09
N MET A 170 -1.64 -22.77 4.14
CA MET A 170 -0.58 -21.80 4.38
C MET A 170 -1.21 -20.40 4.37
N SER A 171 -1.12 -19.69 5.49
CA SER A 171 -1.64 -18.33 5.64
C SER A 171 -0.93 -17.33 4.72
N ALA A 172 -1.67 -16.31 4.30
CA ALA A 172 -1.13 -15.16 3.58
C ALA A 172 -0.10 -14.38 4.40
N PHE A 173 1.05 -14.05 3.80
CA PHE A 173 2.07 -13.18 4.39
C PHE A 173 2.05 -11.75 3.82
N GLY A 174 1.17 -11.46 2.85
CA GLY A 174 1.13 -10.16 2.17
C GLY A 174 0.77 -8.96 3.04
N ALA A 175 0.09 -9.17 4.17
CA ALA A 175 -0.23 -8.11 5.14
C ALA A 175 0.79 -8.00 6.30
N ASN A 176 1.78 -8.91 6.39
CA ASN A 176 2.68 -9.06 7.54
C ASN A 176 4.18 -8.90 7.18
N LEU A 177 4.51 -8.51 5.94
CA LEU A 177 5.86 -8.20 5.45
C LEU A 177 5.99 -6.72 5.15
#